data_AF-A0A7C1QHI6-F1
#
_entry.id   AF-A0A7C1QHI6-F1
#
_cell.length_a   1.000
_cell.length_b   1.000
_cell.length_c   1.000
_cell.angle_alpha   90.00
_cell.angle_beta   90.00
_cell.angle_gamma   90.00
#
_symmetry.space_group_name_H-M   'P 1'
#
loop_
_entity.id
_entity.type
_entity.pdbx_description
1 polymer ?
#
loop_
_entity_poly.entity_id
_entity_poly.type
_entity_poly.pdbx_seq_one_letter_code
_entity_poly.pdbx_strand_id
1 'polypeptide(L)'
;MRIARVFPTKTSMSPDDHDVYFGEPGLFMPEYDEVHISVAFTWDLERAKWLKRQWEFIAPVKIGGPAIDGEGDGFVPGKYLKKGITFTSRGCPNRCPWCFINKPLKELDPVLEGNIIQDNNILACSRKHLDKSSKCSPGNMRSDSQADLKLDASDTILSSVSGV
;
A
#
# COMPACT_ATOMS: atom_id res chain seq x y z
N MET A 1 9.84 -15.77 14.86
CA MET A 1 8.55 -15.98 14.20
C MET A 1 8.68 -15.57 12.74
N ARG A 2 8.54 -16.52 11.82
CA ARG A 2 8.63 -16.32 10.38
C ARG A 2 7.22 -16.36 9.78
N ILE A 3 6.87 -15.33 9.02
CA ILE A 3 5.51 -15.13 8.52
C ILE A 3 5.56 -15.06 6.99
N ALA A 4 4.78 -15.90 6.32
CA ALA A 4 4.53 -15.75 4.89
C ALA A 4 3.48 -14.66 4.67
N ARG A 5 3.80 -13.64 3.88
CA ARG A 5 2.89 -12.54 3.53
C ARG A 5 2.36 -12.76 2.13
N VAL A 6 1.06 -12.94 2.03
CA VAL A 6 0.39 -13.27 0.78
C VAL A 6 -0.52 -12.11 0.39
N PHE A 7 -0.44 -11.71 -0.87
CA PHE A 7 -1.23 -10.63 -1.42
C PHE A 7 -2.03 -11.15 -2.62
N PRO A 8 -3.33 -10.85 -2.72
CA PRO A 8 -4.11 -11.24 -3.90
C PRO A 8 -3.56 -10.65 -5.20
N THR A 9 -3.13 -9.39 -5.16
CA THR A 9 -2.68 -8.62 -6.33
C THR A 9 -1.33 -7.99 -6.06
N LYS A 10 -0.39 -8.10 -7.01
CA LYS A 10 0.89 -7.41 -6.96
C LYS A 10 0.73 -5.96 -7.40
N THR A 11 1.24 -5.04 -6.59
CA THR A 11 1.28 -3.60 -6.86
C THR A 11 2.71 -3.08 -6.78
N SER A 12 2.95 -1.84 -7.23
CA SER A 12 4.24 -1.14 -7.06
C SER A 12 4.64 -0.97 -5.59
N MET A 13 3.64 -0.96 -4.70
CA MET A 13 3.81 -0.76 -3.25
C MET A 13 3.93 -2.07 -2.47
N SER A 14 3.81 -3.22 -3.15
CA SER A 14 3.97 -4.52 -2.52
C SER A 14 5.43 -4.72 -2.07
N PRO A 15 5.68 -5.33 -0.89
CA PRO A 15 7.04 -5.68 -0.48
C PRO A 15 7.71 -6.62 -1.49
N ASP A 16 9.04 -6.58 -1.55
CA ASP A 16 9.87 -7.29 -2.53
C ASP A 16 10.86 -8.26 -1.88
N ASP A 17 10.57 -8.71 -0.66
CA ASP A 17 11.39 -9.68 0.07
C ASP A 17 10.98 -11.15 -0.19
N HIS A 18 11.79 -12.08 0.31
CA HIS A 18 11.65 -13.52 0.00
C HIS A 18 10.43 -14.20 0.62
N ASP A 19 9.81 -13.61 1.64
CA ASP A 19 8.66 -14.22 2.34
C ASP A 19 7.33 -13.63 1.85
N VAL A 20 7.32 -13.08 0.63
CA VAL A 20 6.17 -12.43 -0.01
C VAL A 20 5.71 -13.21 -1.23
N TYR A 21 4.40 -13.44 -1.32
CA TYR A 21 3.78 -14.26 -2.34
C TYR A 21 2.55 -13.58 -2.95
N PHE A 22 2.29 -13.84 -4.23
CA PHE A 22 1.20 -13.24 -5.02
C PHE A 22 0.18 -14.27 -5.57
N GLY A 23 0.15 -15.46 -4.97
CA GLY A 23 -0.62 -16.60 -5.45
C GLY A 23 -0.61 -17.76 -4.47
N GLU A 24 -0.95 -18.93 -4.98
CA GLU A 24 -0.94 -20.21 -4.28
C GLU A 24 0.46 -20.58 -3.78
N PRO A 25 0.57 -21.40 -2.71
CA PRO A 25 1.87 -21.88 -2.27
C PRO A 25 2.51 -22.76 -3.36
N GLY A 26 3.83 -22.65 -3.50
CA GLY A 26 4.60 -23.51 -4.40
C GLY A 26 4.71 -24.95 -3.89
N LEU A 27 5.28 -25.84 -4.70
CA LEU A 27 5.52 -27.24 -4.32
C LEU A 27 6.52 -27.38 -3.16
N PHE A 28 7.50 -26.47 -3.09
CA PHE A 28 8.53 -26.45 -2.06
C PHE A 28 8.44 -25.15 -1.29
N MET A 29 7.77 -25.20 -0.15
CA MET A 29 7.61 -24.07 0.74
C MET A 29 8.55 -24.21 1.95
N PRO A 30 9.23 -23.12 2.35
CA PRO A 30 9.86 -23.08 3.67
C PRO A 30 8.84 -23.27 4.79
N GLU A 31 9.29 -23.67 5.97
CA GLU A 31 8.45 -23.70 7.17
C GLU A 31 8.14 -22.27 7.63
N TYR A 32 6.87 -22.02 7.96
CA TYR A 32 6.35 -20.75 8.44
C TYR A 32 5.53 -20.98 9.71
N ASP A 33 5.59 -20.03 10.64
CA ASP A 33 4.76 -20.07 11.86
C ASP A 33 3.32 -19.64 11.57
N GLU A 34 3.16 -18.63 10.69
CA GLU A 34 1.87 -18.05 10.32
C GLU A 34 1.87 -17.59 8.86
N VAL A 35 0.69 -17.61 8.23
CA VAL A 35 0.46 -17.01 6.92
C VAL A 35 -0.49 -15.84 7.07
N HIS A 36 -0.08 -14.67 6.60
CA HIS A 36 -0.89 -13.46 6.64
C HIS A 36 -1.31 -13.07 5.22
N ILE A 37 -2.61 -13.16 4.95
CA ILE A 37 -3.21 -12.68 3.71
C ILE A 37 -3.66 -11.23 3.93
N SER A 38 -2.98 -10.28 3.29
CA SER A 38 -3.31 -8.86 3.36
C SER A 38 -4.09 -8.43 2.13
N VAL A 39 -5.34 -8.00 2.33
CA VAL A 39 -6.26 -7.59 1.28
C VAL A 39 -6.32 -6.06 1.24
N ALA A 40 -5.72 -5.49 0.20
CA ALA A 40 -5.69 -4.04 0.00
C ALA A 40 -7.02 -3.49 -0.53
N PHE A 41 -7.67 -4.22 -1.44
CA PHE A 41 -8.87 -3.77 -2.14
C PHE A 41 -10.06 -4.70 -1.96
N THR A 42 -11.27 -4.14 -1.94
CA THR A 42 -12.50 -4.89 -1.68
C THR A 42 -12.85 -5.89 -2.79
N TRP A 43 -12.44 -5.64 -4.03
CA TRP A 43 -12.63 -6.60 -5.14
C TRP A 43 -11.74 -7.85 -5.03
N ASP A 44 -10.68 -7.80 -4.22
CA ASP A 44 -9.76 -8.93 -4.02
C ASP A 44 -10.25 -9.92 -2.93
N LEU A 45 -11.41 -9.67 -2.30
CA LEU A 45 -11.92 -10.48 -1.20
C LEU A 45 -12.16 -11.94 -1.59
N GLU A 46 -12.73 -12.22 -2.76
CA GLU A 46 -12.96 -13.60 -3.20
C GLU A 46 -11.65 -14.33 -3.48
N ARG A 47 -10.67 -13.64 -4.08
CA ARG A 47 -9.32 -14.19 -4.30
C ARG A 47 -8.63 -14.48 -2.97
N ALA A 48 -8.79 -13.62 -1.98
CA ALA A 48 -8.23 -13.83 -0.65
C ALA A 48 -8.84 -15.06 0.07
N LYS A 49 -10.15 -15.30 -0.08
CA LYS A 49 -10.80 -16.52 0.43
C LYS A 49 -10.27 -17.78 -0.24
N TRP A 50 -10.03 -17.74 -1.54
CA TRP A 50 -9.40 -18.85 -2.27
C TRP A 50 -8.00 -19.13 -1.75
N LEU A 51 -7.15 -18.08 -1.69
CA LEU A 51 -5.79 -18.19 -1.18
C LEU A 51 -5.76 -18.74 0.25
N LYS A 52 -6.68 -18.31 1.11
CA LYS A 52 -6.78 -18.84 2.48
C LYS A 52 -6.85 -20.37 2.49
N ARG A 53 -7.74 -20.96 1.69
CA ARG A 53 -7.91 -22.42 1.60
C ARG A 53 -6.65 -23.12 1.11
N GLN A 54 -5.92 -22.52 0.18
CA GLN A 54 -4.70 -23.12 -0.37
C GLN A 54 -3.54 -23.06 0.64
N TRP A 55 -3.45 -21.97 1.40
CA TRP A 55 -2.37 -21.74 2.36
C TRP A 55 -2.61 -22.40 3.73
N GLU A 56 -3.84 -22.81 4.05
CA GLU A 56 -4.21 -23.50 5.30
C GLU A 56 -3.43 -24.81 5.54
N PHE A 57 -2.95 -25.46 4.47
CA PHE A 57 -2.12 -26.67 4.58
C PHE A 57 -0.66 -26.40 4.97
N ILE A 58 -0.19 -25.15 4.86
CA ILE A 58 1.19 -24.77 5.16
C ILE A 58 1.34 -24.34 6.62
N ALA A 59 0.50 -23.41 7.06
CA ALA A 59 0.50 -22.88 8.43
C ALA A 59 -0.85 -22.20 8.75
N PRO A 60 -1.15 -21.88 10.02
CA PRO A 60 -2.34 -21.12 10.38
C PRO A 60 -2.46 -19.80 9.61
N VAL A 61 -3.59 -19.61 8.92
CA VAL A 61 -3.82 -18.45 8.05
C VAL A 61 -4.66 -17.38 8.73
N LYS A 62 -4.17 -16.14 8.74
CA LYS A 62 -4.89 -14.93 9.13
C LYS A 62 -5.18 -14.10 7.89
N ILE A 63 -6.42 -13.63 7.77
CA ILE A 63 -6.85 -12.73 6.70
C ILE A 63 -7.14 -11.36 7.32
N GLY A 64 -6.68 -10.30 6.67
CA GLY A 64 -6.89 -8.93 7.14
C GLY A 64 -6.45 -7.90 6.11
N GLY A 65 -6.20 -6.67 6.56
CA GLY A 65 -5.72 -5.57 5.73
C GLY A 65 -6.79 -4.50 5.46
N PRO A 66 -6.45 -3.45 4.68
CA PRO A 66 -7.27 -2.25 4.55
C PRO A 66 -8.72 -2.46 4.11
N ALA A 67 -8.96 -3.46 3.25
CA ALA A 67 -10.30 -3.77 2.77
C ALA A 67 -11.19 -4.50 3.79
N ILE A 68 -10.60 -5.11 4.82
CA ILE A 68 -11.30 -5.94 5.82
C ILE A 68 -11.34 -5.20 7.16
N ASP A 69 -10.16 -4.86 7.69
CA ASP A 69 -10.00 -4.28 9.03
C ASP A 69 -10.04 -2.74 9.00
N GLY A 70 -10.07 -2.17 7.79
CA GLY A 70 -9.93 -0.73 7.60
C GLY A 70 -8.48 -0.26 7.80
N GLU A 71 -8.36 1.04 8.06
CA GLU A 71 -7.06 1.72 8.06
C GLU A 71 -6.12 1.31 9.20
N GLY A 72 -6.62 0.59 10.22
CA GLY A 72 -5.89 0.17 11.41
C GLY A 72 -5.28 1.32 12.22
N ASP A 73 -4.78 1.01 13.42
CA ASP A 73 -4.04 1.97 14.26
C ASP A 73 -2.53 1.69 14.30
N GLY A 74 -2.09 0.54 13.76
CA GLY A 74 -0.70 0.08 13.81
C GLY A 74 -0.12 -0.16 12.43
N PHE A 75 0.58 0.84 11.88
CA PHE A 75 1.39 0.65 10.68
C PHE A 75 2.81 0.21 11.07
N VAL A 76 3.34 -0.79 10.37
CA VAL A 76 4.72 -1.27 10.55
C VAL A 76 5.43 -1.19 9.20
N PRO A 77 6.42 -0.29 9.04
CA PRO A 77 7.17 -0.11 7.80
C PRO A 77 7.82 -1.42 7.33
N GLY A 78 7.74 -1.71 6.04
CA GLY A 78 8.32 -2.91 5.45
C GLY A 78 7.54 -4.21 5.73
N LYS A 79 6.48 -4.20 6.55
CA LYS A 79 5.69 -5.40 6.86
C LYS A 79 4.74 -5.75 5.72
N TYR A 80 3.71 -4.95 5.48
CA TYR A 80 2.75 -5.21 4.38
C TYR A 80 2.89 -4.27 3.19
N LEU A 81 3.76 -3.27 3.31
CA LEU A 81 4.12 -2.35 2.25
C LEU A 81 5.64 -2.34 2.09
N LYS A 82 6.09 -2.02 0.89
CA LYS A 82 7.51 -1.88 0.57
C LYS A 82 8.19 -0.88 1.52
N LYS A 83 9.45 -1.15 1.88
CA LYS A 83 10.27 -0.22 2.67
C LYS A 83 10.36 1.13 1.95
N GLY A 84 10.31 2.22 2.72
CA GLY A 84 10.26 3.59 2.20
C GLY A 84 8.84 4.17 2.12
N ILE A 85 7.81 3.33 2.16
CA ILE A 85 6.42 3.80 2.25
C ILE A 85 6.06 4.05 3.72
N THR A 86 5.44 5.18 4.00
CA THR A 86 4.99 5.55 5.34
C THR A 86 3.61 6.20 5.33
N PHE A 87 2.93 6.09 6.46
CA PHE A 87 1.75 6.87 6.78
C PHE A 87 2.09 7.77 7.96
N THR A 88 1.80 9.05 7.81
CA THR A 88 2.00 10.05 8.88
C THR A 88 0.67 10.48 9.47
N SER A 89 -0.41 10.36 8.71
CA SER A 89 -1.77 10.64 9.13
C SER A 89 -2.79 9.72 8.46
N ARG A 90 -3.96 9.57 9.08
CA ARG A 90 -5.12 8.82 8.54
C ARG A 90 -6.37 9.68 8.59
N GLY A 91 -7.35 9.36 7.75
CA GLY A 91 -8.56 10.19 7.58
C GLY A 91 -8.34 11.53 6.84
N CYS A 92 -9.42 12.27 6.64
CA CYS A 92 -9.44 13.56 5.97
C CYS A 92 -10.61 14.39 6.52
N PRO A 93 -10.40 15.66 6.94
CA PRO A 93 -11.46 16.45 7.54
C PRO A 93 -12.51 16.92 6.51
N ASN A 94 -12.22 16.80 5.21
CA ASN A 94 -13.12 17.20 4.14
C ASN A 94 -14.29 16.22 4.00
N ARG A 95 -15.50 16.76 3.85
CA ARG A 95 -16.74 15.99 3.62
C ARG A 95 -17.15 16.02 2.15
N CYS A 96 -16.24 15.60 1.28
CA CYS A 96 -16.50 15.55 -0.16
C CYS A 96 -17.54 14.47 -0.48
N PRO A 97 -18.61 14.77 -1.24
CA PRO A 97 -19.70 13.82 -1.50
C PRO A 97 -19.28 12.61 -2.35
N TRP A 98 -18.12 12.66 -3.00
CA TRP A 98 -17.54 11.58 -3.80
C TRP A 98 -16.41 10.81 -3.08
N CYS A 99 -16.05 11.16 -1.84
CA CYS A 99 -14.90 10.58 -1.15
C CYS A 99 -15.27 9.40 -0.25
N PHE A 100 -14.56 8.28 -0.39
CA PHE A 100 -14.79 7.06 0.41
C PHE A 100 -14.17 7.09 1.82
N ILE A 101 -13.27 8.04 2.10
CA ILE A 101 -12.54 8.08 3.37
C ILE A 101 -13.45 8.54 4.52
N ASN A 102 -14.15 9.66 4.34
CA ASN A 102 -15.11 10.30 5.27
C ASN A 102 -14.87 10.00 6.77
N LYS A 103 -13.63 10.19 7.23
CA LYS A 103 -13.14 9.89 8.59
C LYS A 103 -12.39 11.09 9.14
N PRO A 104 -12.52 11.40 10.44
CA PRO A 104 -11.78 12.51 11.05
C PRO A 104 -10.28 12.32 10.85
N LEU A 105 -9.57 13.43 10.63
CA LEU A 105 -8.12 13.42 10.52
C LEU A 105 -7.48 13.00 11.84
N LYS A 106 -6.56 12.04 11.77
CA LYS A 106 -5.77 11.54 12.89
C LYS A 106 -4.30 11.60 12.49
N GLU A 107 -3.55 12.48 13.14
CA GLU A 107 -2.08 12.50 13.06
C GLU A 107 -1.52 11.28 13.82
N LEU A 108 -0.59 10.55 13.20
CA LEU A 108 0.09 9.43 13.82
C LEU A 108 1.37 9.91 14.50
N ASP A 109 1.63 9.44 15.72
CA ASP A 109 2.86 9.68 16.46
C ASP A 109 3.30 8.35 17.11
N PRO A 110 4.55 7.90 16.94
CA PRO A 110 5.63 8.54 16.17
C PRO A 110 5.41 8.51 14.66
N VAL A 111 5.95 9.52 13.96
CA VAL A 111 6.09 9.46 12.50
C VAL A 111 7.17 8.43 12.17
N LEU A 112 6.82 7.43 11.37
CA LEU A 112 7.71 6.35 10.98
C LEU A 112 8.48 6.70 9.70
N GLU A 113 9.71 6.19 9.59
CA GLU A 113 10.62 6.49 8.48
C GLU A 113 10.04 6.07 7.13
N GLY A 114 10.16 6.96 6.14
CA GLY A 114 9.78 6.71 4.76
C GLY A 114 9.87 7.96 3.89
N ASN A 115 10.06 7.77 2.60
CA ASN A 115 10.14 8.83 1.59
C ASN A 115 8.91 8.89 0.66
N ILE A 116 8.02 7.90 0.73
CA ILE A 116 6.74 7.85 0.01
C ILE A 116 5.62 7.92 1.03
N ILE A 117 4.88 9.03 1.04
CA ILE A 117 3.79 9.27 1.99
C ILE A 117 2.45 8.88 1.34
N GLN A 118 1.68 8.02 2.01
CA GLN A 118 0.38 7.48 1.54
C GLN A 118 -0.81 8.02 2.34
N ASP A 119 -0.69 9.23 2.85
CA ASP A 119 -1.73 9.89 3.61
C ASP A 119 -2.89 10.30 2.70
N ASN A 120 -4.11 10.20 3.24
CA ASN A 120 -5.32 10.64 2.57
C ASN A 120 -5.31 12.15 2.28
N ASN A 121 -4.77 12.94 3.22
CA ASN A 121 -4.62 14.39 3.10
C ASN A 121 -3.55 14.93 4.06
N ILE A 122 -2.27 14.78 3.71
CA ILE A 122 -1.16 15.30 4.53
C ILE A 122 -1.25 16.81 4.76
N LEU A 123 -1.75 17.57 3.77
CA LEU A 123 -1.82 19.03 3.85
C LEU A 123 -2.87 19.54 4.84
N ALA A 124 -3.81 18.69 5.26
CA ALA A 124 -4.74 19.02 6.33
C ALA A 124 -4.15 18.87 7.74
N CYS A 125 -2.95 18.28 7.87
CA CYS A 125 -2.28 18.14 9.16
C CYS A 125 -1.78 19.49 9.70
N SER A 126 -1.55 19.54 11.00
CA SER A 126 -0.97 20.70 11.67
C SER A 126 0.43 20.99 11.16
N ARG A 127 0.84 22.27 11.21
CA ARG A 127 2.18 22.66 10.77
C ARG A 127 3.28 21.92 11.56
N LYS A 128 3.07 21.71 12.86
CA LYS A 128 3.98 20.93 13.71
C LYS A 128 4.15 19.50 13.19
N HIS A 129 3.08 18.87 12.73
CA HIS A 129 3.13 17.53 12.17
C HIS A 129 3.85 17.50 10.83
N LEU A 130 3.56 18.45 9.93
CA LEU A 130 4.26 18.59 8.65
C LEU A 130 5.78 18.76 8.83
N ASP A 131 6.20 19.57 9.81
CA ASP A 131 7.61 19.79 10.14
C ASP A 131 8.27 18.53 10.73
N LYS A 132 7.51 17.61 11.35
CA LYS A 132 8.02 16.28 11.76
C LYS A 132 8.12 15.34 10.57
N SER A 133 7.07 15.25 9.75
CA SER A 133 7.02 14.35 8.59
C SER A 133 8.11 14.66 7.56
N SER A 134 8.37 15.94 7.31
CA SER A 134 9.46 16.39 6.42
C SER A 134 10.86 15.99 6.87
N LYS A 135 11.09 15.80 8.18
CA LYS A 135 12.40 15.39 8.72
C LYS A 135 12.59 13.87 8.71
N CYS A 136 11.51 13.10 8.61
CA CYS A 136 11.52 11.64 8.66
C CYS A 136 11.75 10.98 7.28
N SER A 137 11.80 11.78 6.21
CA SER A 137 12.16 11.33 4.86
C SER A 137 13.65 11.62 4.57
N PRO A 138 14.56 10.65 4.67
CA PRO A 138 15.94 10.85 4.25
C PRO A 138 15.99 10.92 2.72
N GLY A 139 15.97 12.13 2.17
CA GLY A 139 16.17 12.40 0.74
C GLY A 139 14.92 12.23 -0.13
N ASN A 140 14.49 13.33 -0.74
CA ASN A 140 13.47 13.42 -1.81
C ASN A 140 12.11 12.77 -1.49
N MET A 141 11.25 13.52 -0.79
CA MET A 141 9.84 13.22 -0.61
C MET A 141 9.14 13.09 -1.96
N ARG A 142 8.58 11.91 -2.26
CA ARG A 142 7.62 11.71 -3.35
C ARG A 142 6.25 11.52 -2.71
N SER A 143 5.39 12.53 -2.79
CA SER A 143 3.98 12.36 -2.44
C SER A 143 3.28 11.74 -3.65
N ASP A 144 3.04 10.43 -3.60
CA ASP A 144 2.24 9.73 -4.62
C ASP A 144 0.74 10.00 -4.36
N SER A 145 0.33 11.27 -4.43
CA SER A 145 -1.07 11.67 -4.39
C SER A 145 -1.75 11.65 -5.76
N GLN A 146 -1.09 11.11 -6.78
CA GLN A 146 -1.68 10.88 -8.10
C GLN A 146 -1.17 9.55 -8.65
N ALA A 147 -2.02 8.53 -8.55
CA ALA A 147 -1.90 7.36 -9.42
C ALA A 147 -1.96 7.85 -10.88
N ASP A 148 -0.92 7.51 -11.64
CA ASP A 148 -0.95 7.22 -13.07
C ASP A 148 -1.79 8.16 -13.96
N LEU A 149 -1.31 9.40 -14.13
CA LEU A 149 -1.57 10.18 -15.34
C LEU A 149 -0.26 10.67 -15.96
N LYS A 150 0.61 9.73 -16.32
CA LYS A 150 1.44 9.94 -17.51
C LYS A 150 0.61 9.47 -18.70
N LEU A 151 -0.26 10.35 -19.18
CA LEU A 151 -0.61 10.33 -20.59
C LEU A 151 0.69 10.69 -21.33
N ASP A 152 1.22 9.71 -22.06
CA ASP A 152 2.29 9.88 -23.03
C ASP A 152 1.82 10.89 -24.09
N ALA A 153 2.00 12.17 -23.81
CA ALA A 153 1.72 13.27 -24.73
C ALA A 153 3.01 13.68 -25.46
N SER A 154 3.67 12.71 -26.10
CA SER A 154 4.84 13.00 -26.93
C SER A 154 5.04 12.03 -28.11
N ASP A 155 4.02 11.32 -28.59
CA ASP A 155 4.14 10.43 -29.76
C ASP A 155 3.03 10.60 -30.82
N THR A 156 2.49 11.80 -30.99
CA THR A 156 1.76 12.14 -32.23
C THR A 156 1.98 13.59 -32.59
N ILE A 157 2.86 13.83 -33.57
CA ILE A 157 2.83 14.86 -34.63
C ILE A 157 4.28 15.01 -35.11
N LEU A 158 4.66 14.26 -36.14
CA LEU A 158 5.64 14.63 -37.19
C LEU A 158 5.94 13.41 -38.09
N SER A 159 4.95 12.96 -38.86
CA SER A 159 5.22 12.15 -40.05
C SER A 159 4.06 12.19 -41.05
N SER A 160 3.81 13.36 -41.64
CA SER A 160 2.96 13.44 -42.85
C SER A 160 3.05 14.77 -43.59
N VAL A 161 4.25 15.28 -43.91
CA VAL A 161 4.44 16.13 -45.09
C VAL A 161 5.87 16.02 -45.63
N SER A 162 6.11 15.05 -46.52
CA SER A 162 7.13 15.17 -47.59
C SER A 162 7.08 13.96 -48.53
N GLY A 163 6.62 14.19 -49.76
CA GLY A 163 7.11 13.44 -50.92
C GLY A 163 6.13 12.49 -51.62
N VAL A 164 5.63 12.99 -52.75
CA VAL A 164 5.16 12.28 -53.96
C VAL A 164 3.81 11.57 -53.90
#